data_AF-A0A9E5J4Y4-F1
#
_entry.id   AF-A0A9E5J4Y4-F1
#
_cell.length_a   1.000
_cell.length_b   1.000
_cell.length_c   1.000
_cell.angle_alpha   90.00
_cell.angle_beta   90.00
_cell.angle_gamma   90.00
#
_symmetry.space_group_name_H-M   'P 1'
#
loop_
_entity.id
_entity.type
_entity.pdbx_description
1 polymer ?
#
loop_
_entity_poly.entity_id
_entity_poly.type
_entity_poly.pdbx_seq_one_letter_code
_entity_poly.pdbx_strand_id
1 'polypeptide(L)'
;MTTPFHKKTWAKQLLSLALTTLALSGLSTNAQAQDWPKQSIKFVVPFTAGSGTDIVARAVAEKLGTALGQPVVIENKPGAGGTIAANQVAKANPD
;
A
#
# COMPACT_ATOMS: atom_id res chain seq x y z
N MET A 1 -9.74 -55.42 34.98
CA MET A 1 -10.13 -54.79 33.69
C MET A 1 -9.15 -53.67 33.40
N THR A 2 -8.10 -53.95 32.62
CA THR A 2 -7.06 -52.98 32.25
C THR A 2 -7.11 -52.82 30.74
N THR A 3 -7.55 -51.66 30.25
CA THR A 3 -7.55 -51.32 28.83
C THR A 3 -6.11 -51.13 28.33
N PRO A 4 -5.72 -51.70 27.18
CA PRO A 4 -4.39 -51.49 26.63
C PRO A 4 -4.36 -50.10 25.94
N PHE A 5 -3.50 -49.22 26.44
CA PHE A 5 -3.21 -47.94 25.80
C PHE A 5 -2.59 -48.15 24.41
N HIS A 6 -3.28 -47.67 23.38
CA HIS A 6 -2.93 -47.73 21.97
C HIS A 6 -1.75 -46.80 21.60
N LYS A 7 -0.58 -47.00 22.21
CA LYS A 7 0.65 -46.17 22.00
C LYS A 7 1.02 -45.97 20.52
N LYS A 8 0.70 -46.95 19.66
CA LYS A 8 0.98 -46.94 18.21
C LYS A 8 0.14 -45.92 17.42
N THR A 9 -1.08 -45.62 17.85
CA THR A 9 -1.98 -44.69 17.14
C THR A 9 -1.59 -43.24 17.39
N TRP A 10 -1.11 -42.96 18.61
CA TRP A 10 -0.70 -41.63 19.06
C TRP A 10 0.57 -41.18 18.35
N ALA A 11 1.54 -42.07 18.17
CA ALA A 11 2.77 -41.79 17.43
C ALA A 11 2.50 -41.45 15.95
N LYS A 12 1.55 -42.14 15.30
CA LYS A 12 1.16 -41.87 13.91
C LYS A 12 0.41 -40.53 13.80
N GLN A 13 -0.48 -40.23 14.73
CA GLN A 13 -1.21 -38.96 14.76
C GLN A 13 -0.27 -37.76 14.98
N LEU A 14 0.73 -37.90 15.86
CA LEU A 14 1.74 -36.87 16.09
C LEU A 14 2.64 -36.66 14.86
N LEU A 15 3.02 -37.75 14.18
CA LEU A 15 3.83 -37.67 12.96
C LEU A 15 3.06 -37.02 11.81
N SER A 16 1.78 -37.38 11.62
CA SER A 16 0.91 -36.75 10.62
C SER A 16 0.71 -35.26 10.90
N LEU A 17 0.53 -34.88 12.17
CA LEU A 17 0.36 -33.48 12.55
C LEU A 17 1.63 -32.67 12.29
N ALA A 18 2.81 -33.21 12.65
CA ALA A 18 4.10 -32.59 12.40
C ALA A 18 4.38 -32.38 10.89
N LEU A 19 4.04 -33.38 10.07
CA LEU A 19 4.20 -33.29 8.61
C LEU A 19 3.29 -32.22 7.99
N THR A 20 2.08 -32.08 8.52
CA THR A 20 1.10 -31.09 8.06
C THR A 20 1.54 -29.68 8.44
N THR A 21 2.02 -29.46 9.67
CA THR A 21 2.55 -28.16 10.09
C THR A 21 3.80 -27.75 9.31
N LEU A 22 4.66 -28.71 8.96
CA LEU A 22 5.87 -28.43 8.16
C LEU A 22 5.50 -28.07 6.71
N ALA A 23 4.51 -28.77 6.13
CA ALA A 23 4.00 -28.45 4.79
C ALA A 23 3.37 -27.05 4.69
N LEU A 24 2.73 -26.56 5.77
CA LEU A 24 2.11 -25.22 5.78
C LEU A 24 3.13 -24.10 6.00
N SER A 25 4.29 -24.36 6.62
CA SER A 25 5.32 -23.34 6.87
C SER A 25 5.97 -22.80 5.58
N GLY A 26 5.96 -23.58 4.49
CA GLY A 26 6.48 -23.19 3.17
C GLY A 26 5.53 -22.31 2.34
N LEU A 27 4.27 -22.14 2.76
CA LEU A 27 3.26 -21.32 2.08
C LEU A 27 3.29 -19.85 2.54
N SER A 28 4.34 -19.45 3.25
CA SER A 28 4.55 -18.06 3.66
C SER A 28 4.68 -17.18 2.42
N THR A 29 3.58 -16.54 2.02
CA THR A 29 3.59 -15.56 0.93
C THR A 29 4.37 -14.36 1.44
N ASN A 30 5.57 -14.12 0.93
CA ASN A 30 6.29 -12.89 1.20
C ASN A 30 5.38 -11.73 0.76
N ALA A 31 4.98 -10.88 1.70
CA ALA A 31 4.34 -9.62 1.37
C ALA A 31 5.35 -8.79 0.57
N GLN A 32 5.17 -8.75 -0.76
CA GLN A 32 5.93 -7.87 -1.63
C GLN A 32 5.43 -6.45 -1.35
N ALA A 33 6.26 -5.63 -0.72
CA ALA A 33 6.03 -4.20 -0.70
C ALA A 33 5.86 -3.74 -2.15
N GLN A 34 4.79 -3.02 -2.45
CA GLN A 34 4.59 -2.53 -3.80
C GLN A 34 5.52 -1.33 -4.02
N ASP A 35 6.36 -1.39 -5.04
CA ASP A 35 7.15 -0.24 -5.46
C ASP A 35 6.19 0.89 -5.86
N TRP A 36 6.24 1.99 -5.12
CA TRP A 36 5.49 3.21 -5.37
C TRP A 36 6.46 4.31 -5.80
N PRO A 37 6.12 5.16 -6.79
CA PRO A 37 4.85 5.22 -7.54
C PRO A 37 4.90 4.38 -8.83
N LYS A 38 3.76 3.79 -9.21
CA LYS A 38 3.63 3.02 -10.47
C LYS A 38 3.15 3.84 -11.67
N GLN A 39 2.69 5.06 -11.41
CA GLN A 39 2.14 5.99 -12.40
C GLN A 39 2.48 7.43 -12.00
N SER A 40 2.15 8.38 -12.87
CA SER A 40 2.33 9.79 -12.56
C SER A 40 1.48 10.21 -11.35
N ILE A 41 2.05 11.08 -10.51
CA ILE A 41 1.40 11.61 -9.32
C ILE A 41 0.63 12.88 -9.70
N LYS A 42 -0.61 12.98 -9.27
CA LYS A 42 -1.42 14.21 -9.41
C LYS A 42 -1.26 15.07 -8.17
N PHE A 43 -0.61 16.23 -8.31
CA PHE A 43 -0.50 17.23 -7.26
C PHE A 43 -1.64 18.25 -7.38
N VAL A 44 -2.69 18.07 -6.58
CA VAL A 44 -3.85 18.96 -6.58
C VAL A 44 -3.54 20.23 -5.76
N VAL A 45 -3.68 21.40 -6.39
CA VAL A 45 -3.45 22.71 -5.77
C VAL A 45 -4.78 23.45 -5.62
N PRO A 46 -5.21 23.84 -4.41
CA PRO A 46 -6.53 24.45 -4.15
C PRO A 46 -6.64 25.95 -4.55
N PHE A 47 -5.72 26.44 -5.37
CA PHE A 47 -5.61 27.83 -5.77
C PHE A 47 -5.41 27.96 -7.28
N THR A 48 -5.59 29.18 -7.79
CA THR A 48 -5.39 29.49 -9.21
C THR A 48 -3.93 29.27 -9.62
N ALA A 49 -3.74 28.90 -10.89
CA ALA A 49 -2.42 28.80 -11.49
C ALA A 49 -1.68 30.15 -11.39
N GLY A 50 -0.37 30.12 -11.14
CA GLY A 50 0.46 31.31 -10.94
C GLY A 50 0.33 31.98 -9.57
N SER A 51 -0.52 31.48 -8.67
CA SER A 51 -0.51 31.92 -7.26
C SER A 51 0.81 31.54 -6.57
N GLY A 52 1.13 32.20 -5.44
CA GLY A 52 2.31 31.83 -4.65
C GLY A 52 2.32 30.35 -4.27
N THR A 53 1.16 29.77 -3.94
CA THR A 53 1.01 28.34 -3.66
C THR A 53 1.32 27.48 -4.89
N ASP A 54 0.86 27.87 -6.08
CA ASP A 54 1.14 27.14 -7.33
C ASP A 54 2.63 27.17 -7.68
N ILE A 55 3.30 28.31 -7.49
CA ILE A 55 4.74 28.45 -7.75
C ILE A 55 5.54 27.50 -6.85
N VAL A 56 5.23 27.48 -5.54
CA VAL A 56 5.87 26.56 -4.60
C VAL A 56 5.57 25.10 -4.96
N ALA A 57 4.32 24.77 -5.30
CA ALA A 57 3.94 23.42 -5.71
C ALA A 57 4.73 22.95 -6.94
N ARG A 58 4.98 23.82 -7.93
CA ARG A 58 5.79 23.51 -9.12
C ARG A 58 7.24 23.18 -8.77
N ALA A 59 7.85 23.97 -7.89
CA ALA A 59 9.21 23.72 -7.43
C ALA A 59 9.30 22.37 -6.69
N VAL A 60 8.31 22.04 -5.86
CA VAL A 60 8.25 20.75 -5.16
C VAL A 60 8.02 19.59 -6.15
N ALA A 61 7.10 19.75 -7.09
CA ALA A 61 6.77 18.73 -8.09
C ALA A 61 7.99 18.35 -8.96
N GLU A 62 8.81 19.33 -9.35
CA GLU A 62 10.06 19.08 -10.09
C GLU A 62 11.03 18.19 -9.31
N LYS A 63 11.27 18.52 -8.03
CA LYS A 63 12.19 17.77 -7.18
C LYS A 63 11.66 16.38 -6.85
N LEU A 64 10.37 16.26 -6.56
CA LEU A 64 9.72 14.96 -6.34
C LEU A 64 9.77 14.11 -7.59
N GLY A 65 9.50 14.67 -8.77
CA GLY A 65 9.55 13.91 -10.01
C GLY A 65 10.94 13.33 -10.30
N THR A 66 11.98 14.10 -9.99
CA THR A 66 13.38 13.63 -10.08
C THR A 66 13.67 12.54 -9.05
N ALA A 67 13.26 12.73 -7.79
CA ALA A 67 13.55 11.80 -6.71
C ALA A 67 12.78 10.47 -6.83
N LEU A 68 11.55 10.50 -7.34
CA LEU A 68 10.66 9.35 -7.44
C LEU A 68 10.72 8.66 -8.80
N GLY A 69 11.37 9.27 -9.79
CA GLY A 69 11.43 8.74 -11.17
C GLY A 69 10.09 8.71 -11.90
N GLN A 70 9.06 9.36 -11.34
CA GLN A 70 7.72 9.43 -11.91
C GLN A 70 7.28 10.89 -12.07
N PRO A 71 6.60 11.26 -13.16
CA PRO A 71 6.12 12.62 -13.34
C PRO A 71 5.16 13.06 -12.24
N VAL A 72 5.31 14.28 -11.74
CA VAL A 72 4.34 14.93 -10.84
C VAL A 72 3.61 16.02 -11.61
N VAL A 73 2.32 15.81 -11.86
CA VAL A 73 1.47 16.68 -12.67
C VAL A 73 0.62 17.57 -11.77
N ILE A 74 0.69 18.88 -11.95
CA ILE A 74 -0.11 19.83 -11.18
C ILE A 74 -1.52 19.96 -11.75
N GLU A 75 -2.52 19.81 -10.88
CA GLU A 75 -3.92 20.10 -11.17
C GLU A 75 -4.43 21.24 -10.27
N ASN A 76 -4.66 22.42 -10.83
CA ASN A 76 -5.24 23.54 -10.10
C ASN A 76 -6.77 23.38 -9.99
N LYS A 77 -7.28 23.37 -8.75
CA LYS A 77 -8.71 23.22 -8.43
C LYS A 77 -9.16 24.30 -7.44
N PRO A 78 -9.25 25.57 -7.88
CA PRO A 78 -9.66 26.67 -7.01
C PRO A 78 -11.16 26.59 -6.65
N GLY A 79 -11.52 27.22 -5.53
CA GLY A 79 -12.91 27.46 -5.13
C GLY A 79 -13.26 26.93 -3.73
N ALA A 80 -14.34 27.48 -3.16
CA ALA A 80 -14.86 27.13 -1.83
C ALA A 80 -13.78 27.07 -0.73
N GLY A 81 -12.83 27.99 -0.72
CA GLY A 81 -11.73 28.01 0.28
C GLY A 81 -10.83 26.76 0.25
N GLY A 82 -10.82 25.99 -0.84
CA GLY A 82 -10.05 24.74 -0.98
C GLY A 82 -10.86 23.46 -0.72
N THR A 83 -12.11 23.56 -0.27
CA THR A 83 -12.97 22.39 -0.02
C THR A 83 -13.22 21.56 -1.27
N ILE A 84 -13.23 22.16 -2.47
CA ILE A 84 -13.38 21.42 -3.74
C ILE A 84 -12.20 20.47 -3.96
N ALA A 85 -10.97 20.99 -3.85
CA ALA A 85 -9.75 20.21 -3.99
C ALA A 85 -9.64 19.13 -2.90
N ALA A 86 -9.95 19.49 -1.64
CA ALA A 86 -9.93 18.54 -0.53
C ALA A 86 -10.91 17.38 -0.77
N ASN A 87 -12.14 17.67 -1.22
CA ASN A 87 -13.12 16.64 -1.56
C ASN A 87 -12.70 15.77 -2.75
N GLN A 88 -12.00 16.33 -3.74
CA GLN A 88 -11.45 15.55 -4.85
C GLN A 88 -10.41 14.55 -4.35
N VAL A 89 -9.43 15.00 -3.54
CA VAL A 89 -8.37 14.15 -3.01
C VAL A 89 -8.93 13.10 -2.04
N ALA A 90 -9.88 13.48 -1.18
CA ALA A 90 -10.52 12.56 -0.23
C ALA A 90 -11.29 11.41 -0.89
N LYS A 91 -11.71 11.58 -2.15
CA LYS A 91 -12.43 10.56 -2.94
C LYS A 91 -11.54 9.87 -3.98
N ALA A 92 -10.26 10.21 -4.05
CA ALA A 92 -9.33 9.57 -4.97
C ALA A 92 -9.08 8.11 -4.54
N ASN A 93 -8.67 7.27 -5.48
CA ASN A 93 -8.21 5.93 -5.14
C ASN A 93 -6.96 6.05 -4.25
N PRO A 94 -6.89 5.34 -3.11
CA PRO A 94 -5.67 5.27 -2.34
C PRO A 94 -4.60 4.50 -3.13
N ASP A 95 -3.41 5.08 -3.24
CA ASP A 95 -2.22 4.48 -3.86
C ASP A 95 -1.46 3.56 -2.89
#